data_AF-P9WL05-F1
#
_entry.id   AF-P9WL05-F1
#
_cell.length_a   1.000
_cell.length_b   1.000
_cell.length_c   1.000
_cell.angle_alpha   90.00
_cell.angle_beta   90.00
_cell.angle_gamma   90.00
#
_symmetry.space_group_name_H-M   'P 1'
#
loop_
_entity.id
_entity.type
_entity.pdbx_description
1 polymer ?
#
loop_
_entity_poly.entity_id
_entity_poly.type
_entity_poly.pdbx_seq_one_letter_code
_entity_poly.pdbx_strand_id
1 'polypeptide(L)'
;MVQGRTVLFRTAEGAKLFSAVAKCAVAFEADDHNVAEGWSVIVKVRAQVLTTDAGVREAERAQLLPWTATLKRHCVRVIPWEITGRHFRFGPEPDRSQTFACEASSHNQR
;
A
#
# COMPACT_ATOMS: atom_id res chain seq x y z
N MET A 1 10.69 2.24 -2.90
CA MET A 1 11.89 2.34 -2.04
C MET A 1 11.55 3.15 -0.80
N VAL A 2 12.18 2.86 0.35
CA VAL A 2 11.98 3.64 1.58
C VAL A 2 13.18 4.58 1.78
N GLN A 3 12.91 5.87 2.01
CA GLN A 3 13.91 6.89 2.33
C GLN A 3 13.33 7.87 3.36
N GLY A 4 14.03 8.13 4.46
CA GLY A 4 13.60 9.12 5.45
C GLY A 4 12.21 8.87 6.03
N ARG A 5 11.84 7.60 6.30
CA ARG A 5 10.49 7.16 6.72
C ARG A 5 9.37 7.46 5.72
N THR A 6 9.72 7.79 4.48
CA THR A 6 8.77 7.96 3.37
C THR A 6 8.97 6.87 2.34
N VAL A 7 7.93 6.62 1.56
CA VAL A 7 8.02 5.74 0.38
C VAL A 7 8.23 6.60 -0.85
N LEU A 8 9.17 6.20 -1.70
CA LEU A 8 9.42 6.79 -2.99
C LEU A 8 9.08 5.80 -4.09
N PHE A 9 8.45 6.31 -5.14
CA PHE A 9 8.29 5.61 -6.41
C PHE A 9 8.43 6.56 -7.59
N ARG A 10 8.79 5.99 -8.74
CA ARG A 10 8.94 6.71 -10.00
C ARG A 10 7.80 6.31 -10.95
N THR A 11 7.15 7.28 -11.58
CA THR A 11 5.99 7.05 -12.45
C THR A 11 6.06 7.90 -13.72
N ALA A 12 5.37 7.43 -14.76
CA ALA A 12 5.07 8.24 -15.93
C ALA A 12 3.90 9.19 -15.60
N GLU A 13 3.67 10.16 -16.47
CA GLU A 13 2.46 10.97 -16.47
C GLU A 13 1.24 10.07 -16.70
N GLY A 14 0.12 10.41 -16.06
CA GLY A 14 -1.13 9.68 -16.23
C GLY A 14 -2.11 9.86 -15.07
N ALA A 15 -3.31 9.31 -15.26
CA ALA A 15 -4.43 9.46 -14.33
C ALA A 15 -4.12 8.98 -12.90
N LYS A 16 -3.25 7.96 -12.74
CA LYS A 16 -2.85 7.46 -11.41
C LYS A 16 -1.99 8.46 -10.64
N LEU A 17 -1.05 9.13 -11.31
CA LEU A 17 -0.29 10.23 -10.71
C LEU A 17 -1.23 11.41 -10.41
N PHE A 18 -2.04 11.82 -11.38
CA PHE A 18 -2.96 12.94 -11.21
C PHE A 18 -3.89 12.73 -10.02
N SER A 19 -4.52 11.57 -9.91
CA SER A 19 -5.40 11.24 -8.79
C SER A 19 -4.66 11.16 -7.46
N ALA A 20 -3.43 10.65 -7.42
CA ALA A 20 -2.63 10.62 -6.19
C ALA A 20 -2.26 12.02 -5.69
N VAL A 21 -2.00 12.95 -6.60
CA VAL A 21 -1.60 14.32 -6.27
C VAL A 21 -2.82 15.20 -5.97
N ALA A 22 -3.90 15.04 -6.73
CA ALA A 22 -5.14 15.78 -6.54
C ALA A 22 -5.85 15.37 -5.23
N LYS A 23 -5.71 14.11 -4.81
CA LYS A 23 -6.27 13.64 -3.55
C LYS A 23 -5.25 13.87 -2.43
N CYS A 24 -5.59 14.72 -1.47
CA CYS A 24 -4.73 14.98 -0.30
C CYS A 24 -4.45 13.74 0.55
N ALA A 25 -5.31 12.71 0.46
CA ALA A 25 -5.14 11.44 1.14
C ALA A 25 -5.37 10.29 0.16
N VAL A 26 -4.39 9.41 0.05
CA VAL A 26 -4.49 8.14 -0.68
C VAL A 26 -3.99 6.99 0.20
N ALA A 27 -4.12 5.76 -0.28
CA ALA A 27 -3.55 4.58 0.35
C ALA A 27 -2.42 4.00 -0.51
N PHE A 28 -1.35 3.56 0.14
CA PHE A 28 -0.33 2.70 -0.45
C PHE A 28 -0.45 1.33 0.20
N GLU A 29 -0.58 0.28 -0.62
CA GLU A 29 -0.66 -1.10 -0.15
C GLU A 29 0.63 -1.84 -0.50
N ALA A 30 1.05 -2.69 0.44
CA ALA A 30 2.04 -3.72 0.20
C ALA A 30 1.53 -5.04 0.79
N ASP A 31 1.67 -6.11 0.02
CA ASP A 31 1.30 -7.46 0.40
C ASP A 31 2.42 -8.43 0.04
N ASP A 32 2.47 -9.53 0.77
CA ASP A 32 3.32 -10.68 0.44
C ASP A 32 2.73 -11.94 1.08
N HIS A 33 3.11 -13.10 0.56
CA HIS A 33 2.63 -14.38 1.07
C HIS A 33 3.56 -15.53 0.71
N ASN A 34 3.40 -16.61 1.46
CA ASN A 34 3.94 -17.92 1.12
C ASN A 34 2.78 -18.93 0.99
N VAL A 35 3.08 -20.23 0.94
CA VAL A 35 2.07 -21.28 0.76
C VAL A 35 1.13 -21.47 1.95
N ALA A 36 1.51 -21.03 3.14
CA ALA A 36 0.78 -21.27 4.40
C ALA A 36 0.17 -19.99 4.99
N GLU A 37 0.67 -18.82 4.63
CA GLU A 37 0.25 -17.54 5.23
C GLU A 37 0.59 -16.35 4.34
N GLY A 38 -0.01 -15.21 4.66
CA GLY A 38 0.27 -13.95 4.00
C GLY A 38 -0.05 -12.75 4.87
N TRP A 39 0.38 -11.59 4.41
CA TRP A 39 0.12 -10.33 5.07
C TRP A 39 -0.22 -9.24 4.06
N SER A 40 -0.94 -8.23 4.53
CA SER A 40 -1.25 -7.03 3.76
C SER A 40 -1.14 -5.84 4.71
N VAL A 41 -0.43 -4.82 4.26
CA VAL A 41 -0.19 -3.57 4.97
C VAL A 41 -0.82 -2.45 4.16
N ILE A 42 -1.67 -1.67 4.82
CA ILE A 42 -2.28 -0.47 4.26
C ILE A 42 -1.66 0.74 4.94
N VAL A 43 -1.08 1.62 4.14
CA VAL A 43 -0.50 2.88 4.57
C VAL A 43 -1.41 4.00 4.10
N LYS A 44 -2.03 4.73 5.01
CA LYS A 44 -2.69 6.00 4.67
C LYS A 44 -1.65 7.09 4.57
N VAL A 45 -1.67 7.82 3.46
CA VAL A 45 -0.53 8.64 3.04
C VAL A 45 -0.97 9.97 2.45
N ARG A 46 -0.06 10.94 2.47
CA ARG A 46 -0.08 12.11 1.59
C ARG A 46 0.95 11.92 0.49
N ALA A 47 0.58 12.15 -0.76
CA ALA A 47 1.51 12.06 -1.89
C ALA A 47 2.00 13.45 -2.31
N GLN A 48 3.28 13.57 -2.62
CA GLN A 48 3.92 14.79 -3.07
C GLN A 48 4.78 14.47 -4.30
N VAL A 49 4.54 15.17 -5.41
CA VAL A 49 5.45 15.14 -6.56
C VAL A 49 6.69 15.94 -6.22
N LEU A 50 7.85 15.36 -6.50
CA LEU A 50 9.12 16.07 -6.39
C LEU A 50 9.31 16.92 -7.63
N THR A 51 9.21 18.23 -7.47
CA THR A 51 9.28 19.21 -8.57
C THR A 51 10.62 19.92 -8.66
N THR A 52 11.45 19.86 -7.61
CA THR A 52 12.77 20.50 -7.57
C THR A 52 13.88 19.51 -7.93
N ASP A 53 14.89 19.95 -8.67
CA ASP A 53 16.07 19.13 -9.01
C ASP A 53 16.82 18.60 -7.77
N ALA A 54 16.87 19.39 -6.69
CA ALA A 54 17.48 18.95 -5.44
C ALA A 54 16.74 17.75 -4.82
N GLY A 55 15.40 17.84 -4.76
CA GLY A 55 14.55 16.75 -4.28
C GLY A 55 14.58 15.52 -5.19
N VAL A 56 14.61 15.70 -6.51
CA VAL A 56 14.75 14.58 -7.46
C VAL A 56 16.11 13.90 -7.28
N ARG A 57 17.20 14.65 -7.23
CA ARG A 57 18.55 14.09 -6.97
C ARG A 57 18.65 13.39 -5.62
N GLU A 58 17.98 13.89 -4.59
CA GLU A 58 17.88 13.20 -3.31
C GLU A 58 17.16 11.85 -3.44
N ALA A 59 16.02 11.81 -4.12
CA ALA A 59 15.28 10.57 -4.35
C ALA A 59 16.11 9.58 -5.18
N GLU A 60 16.89 10.05 -6.15
CA GLU A 60 17.76 9.21 -6.97
C GLU A 60 18.86 8.51 -6.16
N ARG A 61 19.33 9.11 -5.06
CA ARG A 61 20.25 8.44 -4.13
C ARG A 61 19.64 7.23 -3.43
N ALA A 62 18.31 7.10 -3.42
CA ALA A 62 17.62 5.89 -2.94
C ALA A 62 17.71 4.70 -3.92
N GLN A 63 18.44 4.84 -5.04
CA GLN A 63 18.61 3.81 -6.07
C GLN A 63 17.27 3.30 -6.64
N LEU A 64 16.33 4.22 -6.87
CA LEU A 64 15.06 3.93 -7.54
C LEU A 64 15.28 3.56 -9.01
N LEU A 65 15.47 2.27 -9.28
CA LEU A 65 15.51 1.74 -10.63
C LEU A 65 14.12 1.20 -11.01
N PRO A 66 13.43 1.80 -12.00
CA PRO A 66 12.20 1.21 -12.51
C PRO A 66 12.53 -0.10 -13.24
N TRP A 67 11.78 -1.16 -12.96
CA TRP A 67 11.94 -2.45 -13.67
C TRP A 67 11.63 -2.33 -15.17
N THR A 68 10.73 -1.42 -15.53
CA THR A 68 10.41 -1.10 -16.92
C THR A 68 11.39 -0.04 -17.45
N ALA A 69 12.00 -0.29 -18.61
CA ALA A 69 12.90 0.62 -19.33
C ALA A 69 12.16 1.80 -20.00
N THR A 70 11.20 2.40 -19.32
CA THR A 70 10.49 3.61 -19.77
C THR A 70 11.01 4.80 -18.98
N LEU A 71 11.26 5.91 -19.66
CA LEU A 71 11.67 7.14 -19.02
C LEU A 71 10.52 7.70 -18.16
N LYS A 72 10.59 7.48 -16.86
CA LYS A 72 9.64 7.99 -15.88
C LYS A 72 10.24 9.23 -15.20
N ARG A 73 9.85 10.42 -15.66
CA ARG A 73 10.43 11.69 -15.18
C ARG A 73 9.93 12.09 -13.79
N HIS A 74 8.79 11.56 -13.36
CA HIS A 74 8.13 12.00 -12.13
C HIS A 74 8.49 11.09 -10.96
N CYS A 75 9.08 11.68 -9.92
CA CYS A 75 9.29 11.02 -8.64
C CYS A 75 8.20 11.49 -7.67
N VAL A 76 7.59 10.54 -6.95
CA VAL A 76 6.58 10.82 -5.94
C VAL A 76 7.10 10.35 -4.59
N ARG A 77 7.02 11.24 -3.61
CA ARG A 77 7.22 10.92 -2.20
C ARG A 77 5.88 10.75 -1.53
N VAL A 78 5.77 9.69 -0.75
CA VAL A 78 4.57 9.27 -0.05
C VAL A 78 4.88 9.32 1.43
N ILE A 79 4.18 10.21 2.13
CA ILE A 79 4.39 10.50 3.55
C ILE A 79 3.31 9.77 4.34
N PRO A 80 3.66 8.74 5.12
CA PRO A 80 2.70 7.99 5.91
C PRO A 80 2.18 8.83 7.09
N TRP A 81 0.90 8.66 7.41
CA TRP A 81 0.31 9.20 8.64
C TRP A 81 -0.44 8.15 9.46
N GLU A 82 -0.83 7.04 8.85
CA GLU A 82 -1.36 5.86 9.55
C GLU A 82 -0.89 4.60 8.80
N ILE A 83 -0.50 3.57 9.56
CA ILE A 83 -0.10 2.28 9.02
C ILE A 83 -0.90 1.22 9.76
N THR A 84 -1.66 0.42 9.01
CA THR A 84 -2.37 -0.74 9.51
C THR A 84 -1.91 -1.97 8.77
N GLY A 85 -2.03 -3.14 9.40
CA GLY A 85 -1.61 -4.40 8.82
C GLY A 85 -2.49 -5.54 9.30
N ARG A 86 -2.58 -6.56 8.47
CA ARG A 86 -3.31 -7.80 8.75
C ARG A 86 -2.46 -8.98 8.32
N HIS A 87 -2.51 -10.03 9.13
CA HIS A 87 -1.83 -11.29 8.89
C HIS A 87 -2.87 -12.41 8.80
N PHE A 88 -2.65 -13.34 7.88
CA PHE A 88 -3.59 -14.41 7.57
C PHE A 88 -2.85 -15.73 7.57
N ARG A 89 -3.39 -16.73 8.28
CA ARG A 89 -3.04 -18.13 8.04
C ARG A 89 -3.99 -18.70 7.02
N PHE A 90 -3.45 -19.38 6.02
CA PHE A 90 -4.23 -20.08 5.02
C PHE A 90 -4.63 -21.47 5.53
N GLY A 91 -5.79 -21.93 5.07
CA GLY A 91 -6.38 -23.19 5.47
C GLY A 91 -7.54 -23.54 4.54
N PRO A 92 -8.15 -24.72 4.73
CA PRO A 92 -9.32 -25.10 3.95
C PRO A 92 -10.46 -24.08 4.15
N GLU A 93 -11.27 -23.88 3.12
CA GLU A 93 -12.50 -23.08 3.23
C GLU A 93 -13.34 -23.65 4.39
N PRO A 94 -13.77 -22.81 5.35
CA PRO A 94 -14.67 -23.24 6.40
C PRO A 94 -15.97 -23.78 5.80
N ASP A 95 -16.54 -24.83 6.40
CA ASP A 95 -17.89 -25.26 6.02
C ASP A 95 -18.87 -24.10 6.25
N ARG A 96 -19.61 -23.74 5.19
CA ARG A 96 -20.58 -22.65 5.21
C ARG A 96 -21.67 -22.86 6.26
N SER A 97 -21.93 -24.10 6.67
CA SER A 97 -22.87 -24.40 7.75
C SER A 97 -22.39 -23.88 9.12
N GLN A 98 -21.07 -23.78 9.35
CA GLN A 98 -20.48 -23.39 10.63
C GLN A 98 -20.55 -21.88 10.87
N THR A 99 -20.43 -21.05 9.82
CA THR A 99 -20.44 -19.58 9.96
C THR A 99 -21.76 -19.07 10.56
N PHE A 100 -22.89 -19.69 10.22
CA PHE A 100 -24.20 -19.28 10.73
C PHE A 100 -24.54 -19.85 12.11
N ALA A 101 -23.87 -20.91 12.55
CA ALA A 101 -24.19 -21.57 13.83
C ALA A 101 -23.76 -20.74 15.05
N CYS A 102 -22.70 -19.92 14.93
CA CYS A 102 -22.20 -19.14 16.07
C CYS A 102 -23.09 -17.92 16.38
N GLU A 103 -23.71 -17.30 15.38
CA GLU A 103 -24.55 -16.12 15.58
C GLU A 103 -25.97 -16.48 16.06
N ALA A 104 -26.50 -17.64 15.66
CA ALA A 104 -27.84 -18.07 16.06
C ALA A 104 -27.94 -18.49 17.54
N SER A 105 -26.84 -18.86 18.18
CA SER A 105 -26.86 -19.42 19.54
C SER A 105 -26.88 -18.37 20.67
N SER A 106 -26.70 -17.07 20.38
CA SER A 106 -26.74 -16.02 21.40
C SER A 106 -28.14 -15.41 21.64
N HIS A 107 -29.18 -15.91 20.97
CA HIS A 107 -30.54 -15.36 21.07
C HIS A 107 -31.51 -16.19 21.92
N ASN A 108 -31.03 -16.94 22.93
CA ASN A 108 -31.94 -17.68 23.79
C ASN A 108 -31.44 -17.93 25.22
N GLN A 109 -31.21 -16.87 26.00
CA GLN A 109 -31.25 -16.93 27.48
C GLN A 109 -31.83 -15.62 28.02
N ARG A 110 -33.16 -15.59 28.23
CA ARG A 110 -33.85 -14.70 29.16
C ARG A 110 -34.16 -15.48 30.42
#